data_AF-A0A7R9ID11-F1
#
_entry.id   AF-A0A7R9ID11-F1
#
_cell.length_a   1.000
_cell.length_b   1.000
_cell.length_c   1.000
_cell.angle_alpha   90.00
_cell.angle_beta   90.00
_cell.angle_gamma   90.00
#
_symmetry.space_group_name_H-M   'P 1'
#
loop_
_entity.id
_entity.type
_entity.pdbx_description
1 polymer ?
#
loop_
_entity_poly.entity_id
_entity_poly.type
_entity_poly.pdbx_seq_one_letter_code
_entity_poly.pdbx_strand_id
1 'polypeptide(L)'
;MDSVTLLADYVITLLGKWRGQQLLSRADMAGQDTPLVSVEDYEEHALRVLPRSAADFYRCGAGEEFTLRSNSRAFNRYIYKYVVL
;
A
#
# COMPACT_ATOMS: atom_id res chain seq x y z
N MET A 1 -11.23 -24.16 46.30
CA MET A 1 -10.64 -23.58 45.07
C MET A 1 -10.04 -24.77 44.36
N ASP A 2 -10.79 -25.30 43.40
CA ASP A 2 -10.70 -26.72 43.09
C ASP A 2 -9.85 -26.90 41.83
N SER A 3 -9.05 -27.97 41.78
CA SER A 3 -8.10 -28.27 40.69
C SER A 3 -8.72 -28.15 39.28
N VAL A 4 -10.03 -28.37 39.18
CA VAL A 4 -10.82 -28.25 37.94
C VAL A 4 -10.90 -26.81 37.42
N THR A 5 -10.99 -25.79 38.29
CA THR A 5 -11.07 -24.39 37.84
C THR A 5 -9.74 -23.87 37.31
N LEU A 6 -8.62 -24.32 37.87
CA LEU A 6 -7.28 -23.96 37.39
C LEU A 6 -6.98 -24.57 36.01
N LEU A 7 -7.41 -25.80 35.77
CA LEU A 7 -7.30 -26.45 34.47
C LEU A 7 -8.16 -25.76 33.41
N ALA A 8 -9.38 -25.35 33.76
CA ALA A 8 -10.25 -24.63 32.84
C ALA A 8 -9.66 -23.26 32.42
N ASP A 9 -9.15 -22.48 33.38
CA ASP A 9 -8.51 -21.19 33.09
C ASP A 9 -7.23 -21.33 32.26
N TYR A 10 -6.43 -22.38 32.53
CA TYR A 10 -5.23 -22.68 31.75
C TYR A 10 -5.58 -23.03 30.29
N VAL A 11 -6.60 -23.87 30.08
CA VAL A 11 -7.06 -24.27 28.73
C VAL A 11 -7.66 -23.10 27.97
N ILE A 12 -8.47 -22.26 28.62
CA ILE A 12 -9.04 -21.04 28.00
C ILE A 12 -7.91 -20.07 27.59
N THR A 13 -6.90 -19.91 28.44
CA THR A 13 -5.73 -19.07 28.14
C THR A 13 -4.92 -19.64 26.98
N LEU A 14 -4.72 -20.96 26.94
CA LEU A 14 -3.98 -21.63 25.85
C LEU A 14 -4.73 -21.51 24.51
N LEU A 15 -6.05 -21.72 24.52
CA LEU A 15 -6.91 -21.59 23.34
C LEU A 15 -6.99 -20.13 22.87
N GLY A 16 -7.05 -19.17 23.80
CA GLY A 16 -7.01 -17.74 23.49
C GLY A 16 -5.70 -17.32 22.82
N LYS A 17 -4.56 -17.79 23.33
CA LYS A 17 -3.23 -17.56 22.72
C LYS A 17 -3.11 -18.18 21.34
N TRP A 18 -3.61 -19.41 21.15
CA TRP A 18 -3.54 -20.11 19.86
C TRP A 18 -4.42 -19.46 18.79
N ARG A 19 -5.63 -19.01 19.16
CA ARG A 19 -6.56 -18.32 18.24
C ARG A 19 -6.09 -16.90 17.89
N GLY A 20 -5.39 -16.22 18.80
CA GLY A 20 -4.74 -14.93 18.54
C GLY A 20 -3.56 -15.03 17.56
N GLN A 21 -2.76 -16.09 17.64
CA GLN A 21 -1.63 -16.32 16.72
C GLN A 21 -2.07 -16.68 15.28
N GLN A 22 -3.22 -17.33 15.11
CA GLN A 22 -3.80 -17.60 13.77
C GLN A 22 -4.40 -16.35 13.09
N LEU A 23 -4.82 -15.35 13.87
CA LEU A 23 -5.33 -14.08 13.34
C LEU A 23 -4.20 -13.13 12.95
N LEU A 24 -3.11 -13.08 13.73
CA LEU A 24 -1.90 -12.33 13.38
C LEU A 24 -1.24 -12.85 12.10
N SER A 25 -1.11 -14.18 11.96
CA SER A 25 -0.54 -14.79 10.75
C SER A 25 -1.42 -14.66 9.50
N ARG A 26 -2.74 -14.52 9.63
CA ARG A 26 -3.64 -14.17 8.51
C ARG A 26 -3.63 -12.67 8.19
N ALA A 27 -3.42 -11.81 9.18
CA ALA A 27 -3.28 -10.37 8.97
C ALA A 27 -1.97 -10.03 8.25
N ASP A 28 -0.87 -10.71 8.58
CA ASP A 28 0.43 -10.53 7.91
C ASP A 28 0.42 -10.99 6.44
N MET A 29 -0.40 -11.99 6.10
CA MET A 29 -0.56 -12.51 4.72
C MET A 29 -1.55 -11.70 3.87
N ALA A 30 -2.31 -10.80 4.47
CA ALA A 30 -3.30 -9.96 3.78
C ALA A 30 -2.78 -8.53 3.50
N GLY A 31 -1.56 -8.21 3.95
CA GLY A 31 -1.01 -6.85 3.94
C GLY A 31 0.42 -6.75 3.41
N GLN A 32 0.83 -7.63 2.49
CA GLN A 32 1.98 -7.28 1.65
C GLN A 32 1.52 -6.28 0.59
N ASP A 33 1.41 -5.01 1.00
CA ASP A 33 1.40 -3.91 0.05
C ASP A 33 2.68 -4.03 -0.77
N THR A 34 2.53 -4.29 -2.08
CA THR A 34 3.66 -4.27 -3.00
C THR A 34 4.40 -2.95 -2.84
N PRO A 35 5.73 -2.96 -2.61
CA PRO A 35 6.47 -1.74 -2.38
C PRO A 35 6.33 -0.81 -3.59
N LEU A 36 5.95 0.44 -3.33
CA LEU A 36 5.86 1.49 -4.34
C LEU A 36 7.29 1.94 -4.67
N VAL A 37 7.73 1.73 -5.91
CA VAL A 37 9.14 1.92 -6.33
C VAL A 37 9.31 3.01 -7.38
N SER A 38 8.23 3.42 -8.04
CA SER A 38 8.19 4.48 -9.05
C SER A 38 7.19 5.57 -8.66
N VAL A 39 7.31 6.76 -9.26
CA VAL A 39 6.38 7.87 -9.00
C VAL A 39 4.96 7.50 -9.48
N GLU A 40 4.87 6.72 -10.54
CA GLU A 40 3.62 6.20 -11.11
C GLU A 40 2.89 5.27 -10.12
N ASP A 41 3.62 4.44 -9.38
CA ASP A 41 3.02 3.58 -8.34
C ASP A 41 2.37 4.42 -7.23
N TYR A 42 3.01 5.52 -6.85
CA TYR A 42 2.46 6.46 -5.87
C TYR A 42 1.24 7.21 -6.42
N GLU A 43 1.24 7.59 -7.70
CA GLU A 43 0.08 8.20 -8.35
C GLU A 43 -1.11 7.21 -8.34
N GLU A 44 -0.90 5.96 -8.74
CA GLU A 44 -1.96 4.94 -8.74
C GLU A 44 -2.48 4.63 -7.33
N HIS A 45 -1.59 4.57 -6.34
CA HIS A 45 -1.99 4.43 -4.94
C HIS A 45 -2.83 5.63 -4.47
N ALA A 46 -2.37 6.86 -4.75
CA ALA A 46 -3.07 8.08 -4.38
C ALA A 46 -4.47 8.17 -5.00
N LEU A 47 -4.62 7.79 -6.28
CA LEU A 47 -5.92 7.77 -6.97
C LEU A 47 -6.91 6.75 -6.38
N ARG A 48 -6.43 5.70 -5.71
CA ARG A 48 -7.27 4.71 -5.02
C ARG A 48 -7.76 5.19 -3.66
N VAL A 49 -6.96 5.98 -2.94
CA VAL A 49 -7.25 6.37 -1.55
C VAL A 49 -7.82 7.78 -1.40
N LEU A 50 -7.56 8.67 -2.37
CA LEU A 50 -8.03 10.05 -2.31
C LEU A 50 -9.51 10.18 -2.66
N PRO A 51 -10.25 11.10 -2.01
CA PRO A 51 -11.57 11.52 -2.47
C PRO A 51 -11.49 12.06 -3.90
N ARG A 52 -12.49 11.75 -4.72
CA ARG A 52 -12.51 12.09 -6.16
C ARG A 52 -12.20 13.56 -6.44
N SER A 53 -12.77 14.50 -5.66
CA SER A 53 -12.51 15.93 -5.85
C SER A 53 -11.04 16.32 -5.63
N ALA A 54 -10.37 15.69 -4.67
CA ALA A 54 -8.95 15.91 -4.42
C ALA A 54 -8.09 15.23 -5.49
N ALA A 55 -8.44 14.00 -5.88
CA ALA A 55 -7.78 13.28 -6.96
C ALA A 55 -7.83 14.07 -8.28
N ASP A 56 -9.01 14.58 -8.65
CA ASP A 56 -9.19 15.38 -9.87
C ASP A 56 -8.46 16.73 -9.76
N PHE A 57 -8.42 17.36 -8.57
CA PHE A 57 -7.68 18.61 -8.37
C PHE A 57 -6.17 18.46 -8.59
N TYR A 58 -5.57 17.36 -8.11
CA TYR A 58 -4.13 17.12 -8.24
C TYR A 58 -3.72 16.53 -9.59
N ARG A 59 -4.55 15.66 -10.18
CA ARG A 59 -4.22 14.95 -11.43
C ARG A 59 -4.44 15.80 -12.68
N CYS A 60 -5.51 16.59 -12.70
CA CYS A 60 -5.96 17.22 -13.94
C CYS A 60 -5.12 18.44 -14.34
N GLY A 61 -5.04 18.67 -15.65
CA GLY A 61 -4.42 19.85 -16.26
C GLY A 61 -5.45 20.89 -16.71
N ALA A 62 -4.96 21.97 -17.32
CA ALA A 62 -5.83 22.99 -17.90
C ALA A 62 -6.49 22.52 -19.21
N GLY A 63 -7.79 22.80 -19.36
CA GLY A 63 -8.54 22.53 -20.59
C GLY A 63 -8.48 21.06 -21.01
N GLU A 64 -8.13 20.81 -22.27
CA GLU A 64 -7.96 19.45 -22.81
C GLU A 64 -6.62 18.79 -22.45
N GLU A 65 -5.87 19.36 -21.49
CA GLU A 65 -4.62 18.81 -20.95
C GLU A 65 -3.50 18.61 -22.00
N PHE A 66 -3.54 19.36 -23.10
CA PHE A 66 -2.57 19.25 -24.19
C PHE A 66 -1.13 19.45 -23.69
N THR A 67 -0.91 20.50 -22.89
CA THR A 67 0.40 20.81 -22.31
C THR A 67 0.84 19.74 -21.33
N LEU A 68 -0.06 19.20 -20.50
CA LEU A 68 0.24 18.14 -19.54
C LEU A 68 0.79 16.90 -20.26
N ARG A 69 0.08 16.43 -21.30
CA ARG A 69 0.56 15.31 -22.13
C ARG A 69 1.87 15.61 -22.85
N SER A 70 2.02 16.84 -23.33
CA SER A 70 3.24 17.27 -24.05
C SER A 70 4.46 17.32 -23.12
N ASN A 71 4.29 17.72 -21.86
CA ASN A 71 5.36 17.76 -20.86
C ASN A 71 5.88 16.37 -20.53
N SER A 72 5.01 15.40 -20.27
CA SER A 72 5.41 14.01 -20.02
C SER A 72 6.18 13.45 -21.22
N ARG A 73 5.66 13.63 -22.45
CA ARG A 73 6.31 13.15 -23.68
C ARG A 73 7.61 13.89 -24.01
N ALA A 74 7.83 15.08 -23.47
CA ALA A 74 9.02 15.88 -23.74
C ALA A 74 10.30 15.23 -23.25
N PHE A 75 10.25 14.53 -22.13
CA PHE A 75 11.41 13.85 -21.56
C PHE A 75 11.96 12.76 -22.48
N ASN A 76 11.10 12.08 -23.23
CA ASN A 76 11.49 11.04 -24.20
C ASN A 76 12.32 11.60 -25.38
N ARG A 77 12.39 12.93 -25.55
CA ARG A 77 13.22 13.55 -26.59
C ARG A 77 14.69 13.65 -26.21
N TYR A 78 15.02 13.51 -24.93
CA TYR A 78 16.38 13.65 -24.41
C TYR A 78 16.91 12.28 -23.99
N ILE A 79 18.11 11.93 -24.45
CA ILE A 79 18.78 10.68 -24.09
C ILE A 79 20.06 10.99 -23.32
N TYR A 80 20.31 10.22 -22.26
CA TYR A 80 21.56 10.32 -21.51
C TYR A 80 22.69 9.62 -22.26
N LYS A 81 23.82 10.30 -22.44
CA LYS A 81 25.07 9.68 -22.87
C LYS A 81 25.86 9.32 -21.62
N TYR A 82 25.92 8.04 -21.29
CA TYR A 82 26.78 7.57 -20.21
C TYR A 82 28.23 7.50 -20.69
N VAL A 83 29.16 7.93 -19.84
CA VAL A 83 30.60 7.79 -20.04
C VAL A 83 31.12 6.92 -18.91
N VAL A 84 31.82 5.84 -19.26
CA VAL A 84 32.48 4.97 -18.30
C VAL A 84 33.89 5.53 -18.07
N LEU A 85 34.26 5.71 -16.80
CA LEU A 85 35.59 6.18 -16.38
C LEU A 85 36.64 5.08 -16.48
#